data_AF-A0A534RZ21-F1
#
_entry.id   AF-A0A534RZ21-F1
#
_cell.length_a   1.000
_cell.length_b   1.000
_cell.length_c   1.000
_cell.angle_alpha   90.00
_cell.angle_beta   90.00
_cell.angle_gamma   90.00
#
_symmetry.space_group_name_H-M   'P 1'
#
loop_
_entity.id
_entity.type
_entity.pdbx_description
1 polymer ?
#
loop_
_entity_poly.entity_id
_entity_poly.type
_entity_poly.pdbx_seq_one_letter_code
_entity_poly.pdbx_strand_id
1 'polypeptide(L)'
;MSTNRGAAGSPLTWGLALLFLVPIDVAITRTPLLWGPTSYENTHDLRLVQLAETYKTARKLYAPERPARVRVALLGDSRLWFAAHEPYVERQLRRRAPELDVRVDTLAVFGALIGDMEVISRHLDRQAPSVVVLAIGGQELVPTADGELQHWPARLLNVGWRDGPLPPASQAERLDRWLRTVWPLYRFHEFARAALADRIFPGTPAGRPLPDHFSSSREVFDYFRTAQAPEVEAAYRAWREHPSLPAFLDYVLVGHPLLP
;
A
#
# COMPACT_ATOMS: atom_id res chain seq x y z
N MET A 1 -5.31 -50.95 15.24
CA MET A 1 -4.89 -49.53 15.17
C MET A 1 -5.99 -48.75 14.47
N SER A 2 -6.74 -47.97 15.25
CA SER A 2 -7.89 -47.19 14.79
C SER A 2 -7.40 -46.00 13.94
N THR A 3 -7.76 -46.00 12.66
CA THR A 3 -7.63 -44.81 11.82
C THR A 3 -8.69 -43.80 12.26
N ASN A 4 -8.28 -42.84 13.07
CA ASN A 4 -9.08 -41.67 13.40
C ASN A 4 -9.19 -40.81 12.12
N ARG A 5 -10.06 -41.23 11.19
CA ARG A 5 -10.50 -40.40 10.06
C ARG A 5 -11.40 -39.32 10.67
N GLY A 6 -10.76 -38.24 11.10
CA GLY A 6 -11.43 -37.04 11.61
C GLY A 6 -12.57 -36.66 10.68
N ALA A 7 -13.72 -36.38 11.29
CA ALA A 7 -14.99 -36.09 10.63
C ALA A 7 -14.80 -35.18 9.40
N ALA A 8 -14.84 -35.77 8.21
CA ALA A 8 -15.00 -34.99 7.00
C ALA A 8 -16.39 -34.36 7.09
N GLY A 9 -16.44 -33.03 7.28
CA GLY A 9 -17.70 -32.29 7.39
C GLY A 9 -18.63 -32.62 6.23
N SER A 10 -19.91 -32.85 6.52
CA SER A 10 -20.88 -33.29 5.51
C SER A 10 -20.97 -32.27 4.36
N PRO A 11 -21.27 -32.69 3.12
CA PRO A 11 -21.51 -31.76 2.00
C PRO A 11 -22.57 -30.70 2.32
N LEU A 12 -23.56 -31.05 3.16
CA LEU A 12 -24.59 -30.13 3.65
C LEU A 12 -23.98 -29.02 4.52
N THR A 13 -23.03 -29.37 5.41
CA THR A 13 -22.33 -28.42 6.27
C THR A 13 -21.51 -27.42 5.44
N TRP A 14 -20.82 -27.91 4.39
CA TRP A 14 -20.09 -27.04 3.46
C TRP A 14 -21.02 -26.19 2.60
N GLY A 15 -22.14 -26.75 2.13
CA GLY A 15 -23.15 -26.01 1.39
C GLY A 15 -23.76 -24.87 2.20
N LEU A 16 -24.10 -25.13 3.47
CA LEU A 16 -24.57 -24.10 4.40
C LEU A 16 -23.48 -23.06 4.68
N ALA A 17 -22.23 -23.46 4.94
CA ALA A 17 -21.13 -22.53 5.14
C ALA A 17 -20.95 -21.59 3.93
N LEU A 18 -20.99 -22.12 2.71
CA LEU A 18 -20.89 -21.32 1.47
C LEU A 18 -22.07 -20.35 1.32
N LEU A 19 -23.29 -20.78 1.65
CA LEU A 19 -24.49 -19.93 1.61
C LEU A 19 -24.41 -18.70 2.52
N PHE A 20 -23.66 -18.77 3.62
CA PHE A 20 -23.45 -17.61 4.51
C PHE A 20 -22.19 -16.83 4.17
N LEU A 21 -21.08 -17.52 3.88
CA LEU A 21 -19.78 -16.88 3.68
C LEU A 21 -19.72 -16.06 2.39
N VAL A 22 -20.33 -16.53 1.29
CA VAL A 22 -20.31 -15.81 0.01
C VAL A 22 -21.08 -14.49 0.08
N PRO A 23 -22.33 -14.42 0.58
CA PRO A 23 -23.02 -13.14 0.73
C PRO A 23 -22.32 -12.18 1.69
N ILE A 24 -21.74 -12.68 2.78
CA ILE A 24 -20.97 -11.85 3.73
C ILE A 24 -19.74 -11.28 3.04
N ASP A 25 -18.99 -12.09 2.30
CA ASP A 25 -17.83 -11.64 1.52
C ASP A 25 -18.23 -10.55 0.51
N VAL A 26 -19.29 -10.78 -0.28
CA VAL A 26 -19.78 -9.81 -1.26
C VAL A 26 -20.26 -8.51 -0.58
N ALA A 27 -20.98 -8.60 0.54
CA ALA A 27 -21.48 -7.44 1.25
C ALA A 27 -20.34 -6.61 1.84
N ILE A 28 -19.37 -7.25 2.50
CA ILE A 28 -18.23 -6.55 3.11
C ILE A 28 -17.35 -5.92 2.03
N THR A 29 -17.05 -6.65 0.96
CA THR A 29 -16.14 -6.19 -0.10
C THR A 29 -16.73 -5.14 -1.04
N ARG A 30 -18.05 -4.91 -0.98
CA ARG A 30 -18.75 -3.87 -1.77
C ARG A 30 -19.20 -2.68 -0.95
N THR A 31 -18.98 -2.68 0.36
CA THR A 31 -19.45 -1.60 1.24
C THR A 31 -18.29 -0.75 1.75
N PRO A 32 -18.57 0.48 2.20
CA PRO A 32 -17.62 1.28 2.96
C PRO A 32 -17.21 0.65 4.29
N LEU A 33 -17.71 -0.53 4.67
CA LEU A 33 -17.29 -1.24 5.87
C LEU A 33 -15.84 -1.74 5.75
N LEU A 34 -15.44 -2.24 4.58
CA LEU A 34 -14.06 -2.63 4.33
C LEU A 34 -13.26 -1.49 3.69
N TRP A 35 -13.86 -0.81 2.71
CA TRP A 35 -13.15 0.13 1.84
C TRP A 35 -13.42 1.61 2.15
N GLY A 36 -14.08 1.94 3.26
CA GLY A 36 -14.24 3.33 3.68
C GLY A 36 -12.94 3.90 4.29
N PRO A 37 -12.74 5.23 4.30
CA PRO A 37 -11.64 5.87 5.01
C PRO A 37 -11.51 5.41 6.46
N THR A 38 -10.27 5.31 6.93
CA THR A 38 -9.92 4.86 8.29
C THR A 38 -8.92 5.80 8.95
N SER A 39 -8.95 5.93 10.28
CA SER A 39 -8.08 6.88 10.98
C SER A 39 -6.58 6.50 10.92
N TYR A 40 -6.29 5.20 10.81
CA TYR A 40 -4.92 4.69 10.72
C TYR A 40 -4.22 5.01 9.39
N GLU A 41 -4.97 5.45 8.36
CA GLU A 41 -4.41 5.89 7.08
C GLU A 41 -3.50 7.11 7.20
N ASN A 42 -3.64 7.88 8.27
CA ASN A 42 -2.79 9.05 8.56
C ASN A 42 -1.85 8.77 9.74
N THR A 43 -1.51 7.51 9.97
CA THR A 43 -0.54 7.16 11.02
C THR A 43 0.84 7.77 10.71
N HIS A 44 1.45 8.39 11.71
CA HIS A 44 2.88 8.75 11.67
C HIS A 44 3.78 7.60 12.17
N ASP A 45 3.19 6.48 12.61
CA ASP A 45 3.96 5.30 12.96
C ASP A 45 4.47 4.61 11.69
N LEU A 46 5.78 4.71 11.47
CA LEU A 46 6.48 4.07 10.36
C LEU A 46 6.31 2.55 10.34
N ARG A 47 5.96 1.91 11.46
CA ARG A 47 5.67 0.46 11.50
C ARG A 47 4.33 0.13 10.86
N LEU A 48 3.38 1.07 10.89
CA LEU A 48 2.03 0.92 10.35
C LEU A 48 1.85 1.63 9.02
N VAL A 49 2.76 2.54 8.63
CA VAL A 49 2.66 3.31 7.38
C VAL A 49 2.57 2.41 6.15
N GLN A 50 3.32 1.31 6.10
CA GLN A 50 3.27 0.38 4.97
C GLN A 50 1.91 -0.33 4.89
N LEU A 51 1.33 -0.72 6.04
CA LEU A 51 0.00 -1.32 6.08
C LEU A 51 -1.06 -0.31 5.62
N ALA A 52 -0.97 0.93 6.10
CA ALA A 52 -1.85 2.03 5.72
C ALA A 52 -1.80 2.35 4.21
N GLU A 53 -0.60 2.48 3.63
CA GLU A 53 -0.44 2.75 2.20
C GLU A 53 -0.83 1.54 1.33
N THR A 54 -0.59 0.31 1.82
CA THR A 54 -1.09 -0.90 1.14
C THR A 54 -2.61 -0.94 1.19
N TYR A 55 -3.24 -0.53 2.29
CA TYR A 55 -4.70 -0.41 2.39
C TYR A 55 -5.25 0.62 1.39
N LYS A 56 -4.65 1.82 1.31
CA LYS A 56 -5.05 2.85 0.33
C LYS A 56 -4.91 2.33 -1.10
N THR A 57 -3.82 1.64 -1.41
CA THR A 57 -3.58 1.00 -2.72
C THR A 57 -4.65 -0.05 -3.01
N ALA A 58 -4.93 -0.95 -2.06
CA ALA A 58 -5.97 -1.96 -2.19
C ALA A 58 -7.36 -1.32 -2.37
N ARG A 59 -7.71 -0.28 -1.60
CA ARG A 59 -8.96 0.46 -1.74
C ARG A 59 -9.13 1.01 -3.15
N LYS A 60 -8.09 1.66 -3.71
CA LYS A 60 -8.14 2.21 -5.08
C LYS A 60 -8.36 1.12 -6.12
N LEU A 61 -7.75 -0.04 -5.95
CA LEU A 61 -7.85 -1.18 -6.87
C LEU A 61 -9.20 -1.92 -6.77
N TYR A 62 -9.79 -2.01 -5.57
CA TYR A 62 -10.97 -2.83 -5.30
C TYR A 62 -12.28 -2.06 -5.15
N ALA A 63 -12.20 -0.78 -4.81
CA ALA A 63 -13.34 0.12 -4.62
C ALA A 63 -12.97 1.54 -5.10
N PRO A 64 -12.75 1.72 -6.42
CA PRO A 64 -12.36 3.02 -6.97
C PRO A 64 -13.43 4.09 -6.69
N GLU A 65 -13.00 5.26 -6.24
CA GLU A 65 -13.89 6.33 -5.76
C GLU A 65 -14.86 6.86 -6.83
N ARG A 66 -14.41 6.98 -8.08
CA ARG A 66 -15.24 7.43 -9.20
C ARG A 66 -14.78 6.88 -10.55
N PRO A 67 -15.69 6.77 -11.54
CA PRO A 67 -15.31 6.63 -12.93
C PRO A 67 -14.66 7.93 -13.45
N ALA A 68 -13.82 7.80 -14.48
CA ALA A 68 -13.28 8.90 -15.26
C ALA A 68 -12.97 8.42 -16.68
N ARG A 69 -13.06 9.30 -17.67
CA ARG A 69 -12.74 8.95 -19.07
C ARG A 69 -11.28 8.54 -19.26
N VAL A 70 -10.36 9.25 -18.61
CA VAL A 70 -8.94 8.91 -18.60
C VAL A 70 -8.53 8.55 -17.18
N ARG A 71 -7.97 7.35 -17.02
CA ARG A 71 -7.43 6.87 -15.75
C ARG A 71 -5.92 6.75 -15.84
N VAL A 72 -5.22 7.35 -14.89
CA VAL A 72 -3.77 7.31 -14.77
C VAL A 72 -3.42 6.59 -13.48
N ALA A 73 -2.73 5.45 -13.58
CA ALA A 73 -2.17 4.76 -12.43
C ALA A 73 -0.70 5.19 -12.25
N LEU A 74 -0.35 5.72 -11.08
CA LEU A 74 1.03 6.07 -10.75
C LEU A 74 1.60 5.01 -9.79
N LEU A 75 2.46 4.12 -10.27
CA LEU A 75 3.13 3.12 -9.45
C LEU A 75 4.48 3.65 -8.99
N GLY A 76 4.81 3.47 -7.71
CA GLY A 76 6.08 3.93 -7.17
C GLY A 76 6.23 3.64 -5.69
N ASP A 77 7.19 4.32 -5.07
CA ASP A 77 7.51 4.22 -3.64
C ASP A 77 7.21 5.56 -2.93
N SER A 78 7.84 5.77 -1.77
CA SER A 78 7.74 7.02 -1.02
C SER A 78 8.20 8.26 -1.80
N ARG A 79 9.08 8.13 -2.81
CA ARG A 79 9.52 9.29 -3.62
C ARG A 79 8.37 9.84 -4.46
N LEU A 80 7.56 8.96 -5.04
CA LEU A 80 6.36 9.38 -5.77
C LEU A 80 5.37 10.09 -4.83
N TRP A 81 5.22 9.53 -3.62
CA TRP A 81 4.39 10.10 -2.55
C TRP A 81 4.86 11.51 -2.16
N PHE A 82 6.16 11.75 -2.01
CA PHE A 82 6.67 13.12 -1.76
C PHE A 82 6.53 14.06 -2.96
N ALA A 83 6.72 13.54 -4.17
CA ALA A 83 6.75 14.37 -5.36
C ALA A 83 5.37 14.88 -5.76
N ALA A 84 4.35 14.03 -5.78
CA ALA A 84 3.02 14.42 -6.23
C ALA A 84 1.92 13.42 -5.81
N HIS A 85 0.94 13.91 -5.06
CA HIS A 85 -0.32 13.20 -4.84
C HIS A 85 -1.35 13.47 -5.94
N GLU A 86 -2.35 12.60 -6.00
CA GLU A 86 -3.40 12.59 -7.01
C GLU A 86 -4.04 13.98 -7.22
N PRO A 87 -4.45 14.71 -6.16
CA PRO A 87 -5.10 16.00 -6.36
C PRO A 87 -4.16 17.03 -6.99
N TYR A 88 -2.86 16.98 -6.67
CA TYR A 88 -1.88 17.85 -7.31
C TYR A 88 -1.74 17.53 -8.80
N VAL A 89 -1.54 16.25 -9.15
CA VAL A 89 -1.37 15.84 -10.55
C VAL A 89 -2.64 16.15 -11.36
N GLU A 90 -3.82 15.84 -10.83
CA GLU A 90 -5.09 16.18 -11.48
C GLU A 90 -5.23 17.69 -11.71
N ARG A 91 -4.87 18.52 -10.73
CA ARG A 91 -4.89 19.98 -10.90
C ARG A 91 -3.90 20.45 -11.96
N GLN A 92 -2.69 19.90 -12.03
CA GLN A 92 -1.73 20.26 -13.08
C GLN A 92 -2.21 19.83 -14.46
N LEU A 93 -2.82 18.64 -14.58
CA LEU A 93 -3.41 18.17 -15.84
C LEU A 93 -4.58 19.05 -16.28
N ARG A 94 -5.50 19.39 -15.38
CA ARG A 94 -6.63 20.30 -15.68
C ARG A 94 -6.17 21.70 -16.10
N ARG A 95 -5.06 22.21 -15.55
CA ARG A 95 -4.48 23.49 -15.99
C ARG A 95 -3.99 23.45 -17.44
N ARG A 96 -3.52 22.30 -17.91
CA ARG A 96 -2.98 22.10 -19.27
C ARG A 96 -4.05 21.64 -20.27
N ALA A 97 -5.03 20.87 -19.80
CA ALA A 97 -6.13 20.33 -20.58
C ALA A 97 -7.42 20.35 -19.73
N PRO A 98 -8.14 21.49 -19.68
CA PRO A 98 -9.32 21.65 -18.81
C PRO A 98 -10.47 20.69 -19.12
N GLU A 99 -10.64 20.32 -20.38
CA GLU A 99 -11.69 19.40 -20.87
C GLU A 99 -11.39 17.93 -20.56
N LEU A 100 -10.18 17.62 -20.04
CA LEU A 100 -9.77 16.25 -19.76
C LEU A 100 -10.37 15.79 -18.43
N ASP A 101 -11.42 14.96 -18.48
CA ASP A 101 -11.87 14.18 -17.33
C ASP A 101 -10.84 13.08 -17.02
N VAL A 102 -9.86 13.46 -16.18
CA VAL A 102 -8.81 12.58 -15.68
C VAL A 102 -9.04 12.23 -14.21
N ARG A 103 -8.78 10.97 -13.89
CA ARG A 103 -8.56 10.47 -12.54
C ARG A 103 -7.13 9.96 -12.44
N VAL A 104 -6.42 10.41 -11.42
CA VAL A 104 -5.11 9.89 -11.06
C VAL A 104 -5.29 9.03 -9.81
N ASP A 105 -4.72 7.83 -9.80
CA ASP A 105 -4.65 6.96 -8.62
C ASP A 105 -3.17 6.67 -8.33
N THR A 106 -2.67 7.16 -7.19
CA THR A 106 -1.30 6.87 -6.74
C THR A 106 -1.31 5.52 -6.04
N LEU A 107 -0.65 4.53 -6.64
CA LEU A 107 -0.47 3.17 -6.16
C LEU A 107 0.96 3.02 -5.63
N ALA A 108 1.29 3.84 -4.62
CA ALA A 108 2.61 3.91 -4.02
C ALA A 108 2.60 3.42 -2.59
N VAL A 109 3.65 2.69 -2.20
CA VAL A 109 3.84 2.20 -0.83
C VAL A 109 5.26 2.51 -0.36
N PHE A 110 5.39 2.94 0.89
CA PHE A 110 6.68 3.31 1.46
C PHE A 110 7.65 2.13 1.50
N GLY A 111 8.84 2.30 0.92
CA GLY A 111 9.84 1.25 0.83
C GLY A 111 9.49 0.11 -0.13
N ALA A 112 8.47 0.28 -0.98
CA ALA A 112 8.16 -0.68 -2.03
C ALA A 112 9.34 -0.82 -2.99
N LEU A 113 9.64 -2.07 -3.35
CA LEU A 113 10.66 -2.41 -4.34
C LEU A 113 10.01 -2.80 -5.67
N ILE A 114 10.82 -3.06 -6.70
CA ILE A 114 10.32 -3.45 -8.02
C ILE A 114 9.39 -4.67 -8.00
N GLY A 115 9.63 -5.63 -7.09
CA GLY A 115 8.76 -6.79 -6.89
C GLY A 115 7.38 -6.43 -6.33
N ASP A 116 7.29 -5.43 -5.45
CA ASP A 116 6.02 -4.96 -4.92
C ASP A 116 5.19 -4.27 -6.01
N MET A 117 5.85 -3.48 -6.86
CA MET A 117 5.21 -2.81 -8.00
C MET A 117 4.68 -3.83 -9.02
N GLU A 118 5.43 -4.91 -9.26
CA GLU A 118 4.96 -6.03 -10.08
C GLU A 118 3.70 -6.67 -9.48
N VAL A 119 3.69 -6.95 -8.18
CA VAL A 119 2.50 -7.51 -7.49
C VAL A 119 1.30 -6.57 -7.60
N ILE A 120 1.48 -5.27 -7.39
CA ILE A 120 0.43 -4.25 -7.53
C ILE A 120 -0.08 -4.22 -8.98
N SER A 121 0.83 -4.30 -9.96
CA SER A 121 0.48 -4.19 -11.39
C SER A 121 -0.50 -5.26 -11.87
N ARG A 122 -0.49 -6.45 -11.24
CA ARG A 122 -1.41 -7.56 -11.55
C ARG A 122 -2.90 -7.24 -11.32
N HIS A 123 -3.20 -6.17 -10.57
CA HIS A 123 -4.57 -5.74 -10.29
C HIS A 123 -5.02 -4.55 -11.13
N LEU A 124 -4.15 -4.03 -12.00
CA LEU A 124 -4.47 -2.87 -12.83
C LEU A 124 -5.60 -3.17 -13.82
N ASP A 125 -5.82 -4.44 -14.17
CA ASP A 125 -6.97 -4.90 -14.95
C ASP A 125 -8.30 -4.44 -14.33
N ARG A 126 -8.39 -4.42 -13.00
CA ARG A 126 -9.58 -3.96 -12.26
C ARG A 126 -9.83 -2.46 -12.42
N GLN A 127 -8.78 -1.68 -12.58
CA GLN A 127 -8.88 -0.23 -12.78
C GLN A 127 -9.02 0.17 -14.25
N ALA A 128 -8.55 -0.68 -15.16
CA ALA A 128 -8.43 -0.41 -16.59
C ALA A 128 -7.84 0.99 -16.88
N PRO A 129 -6.63 1.30 -16.36
CA PRO A 129 -6.01 2.59 -16.58
C PRO A 129 -5.67 2.79 -18.05
N SER A 130 -5.87 4.01 -18.54
CA SER A 130 -5.47 4.42 -19.89
C SER A 130 -3.96 4.65 -19.99
N VAL A 131 -3.35 5.06 -18.88
CA VAL A 131 -1.92 5.33 -18.75
C VAL A 131 -1.41 4.76 -17.44
N VAL A 132 -0.27 4.10 -17.50
CA VAL A 132 0.47 3.62 -16.33
C VAL A 132 1.81 4.33 -16.29
N VAL A 133 2.10 5.05 -15.20
CA VAL A 133 3.39 5.69 -14.97
C VAL A 133 4.10 4.91 -13.88
N LEU A 134 5.28 4.39 -14.19
CA LEU A 134 6.14 3.71 -13.23
C LEU A 134 7.25 4.68 -12.80
N ALA A 135 7.22 5.10 -11.54
CA ALA A 135 8.21 5.96 -10.92
C ALA A 135 9.15 5.12 -10.06
N ILE A 136 10.26 4.68 -10.66
CA ILE A 136 11.33 3.93 -10.00
C ILE A 136 12.66 4.65 -10.20
N GLY A 137 13.56 4.51 -9.24
CA GLY A 137 14.96 4.92 -9.36
C GLY A 137 15.91 3.73 -9.37
N GLY A 138 17.21 4.01 -9.37
CA GLY A 138 18.24 2.97 -9.45
C GLY A 138 18.31 2.06 -8.22
N GLN A 139 17.91 2.54 -7.04
CA GLN A 139 17.95 1.75 -5.81
C GLN A 139 16.88 0.65 -5.79
N GLU A 140 15.75 0.87 -6.46
CA GLU A 140 14.65 -0.09 -6.53
C GLU A 140 14.93 -1.22 -7.54
N LEU A 141 15.96 -1.04 -8.39
CA LEU A 141 16.45 -2.03 -9.35
C LEU A 141 17.54 -2.95 -8.76
N VAL A 142 18.04 -2.65 -7.57
CA VAL A 142 19.06 -3.49 -6.92
C VAL A 142 18.38 -4.75 -6.37
N PRO A 143 18.82 -5.96 -6.78
CA PRO A 143 18.33 -7.19 -6.18
C PRO A 143 18.65 -7.18 -4.68
N THR A 144 17.64 -7.29 -3.82
CA THR A 144 17.88 -7.56 -2.40
C THR A 144 18.33 -9.01 -2.25
N ALA A 145 19.27 -9.26 -1.34
CA ALA A 145 19.83 -10.59 -1.10
C ALA A 145 18.76 -11.65 -0.80
N ASP A 146 17.60 -11.22 -0.30
CA ASP A 146 16.51 -12.13 0.02
C ASP A 146 15.64 -12.46 -1.19
N GLY A 147 15.57 -11.64 -2.26
CA GLY A 147 14.69 -11.89 -3.41
C GLY A 147 13.21 -12.12 -3.08
N GLU A 148 12.84 -12.08 -1.80
CA GLU A 148 11.57 -12.51 -1.27
C GLU A 148 10.66 -11.29 -1.17
N LEU A 149 9.50 -11.45 -1.77
CA LEU A 149 8.35 -10.58 -1.66
C LEU A 149 7.83 -10.64 -0.21
N GLN A 150 8.50 -9.98 0.74
CA GLN A 150 8.17 -10.02 2.18
C GLN A 150 7.32 -8.84 2.67
N HIS A 151 7.15 -7.79 1.86
CA HIS A 151 6.42 -6.58 2.28
C HIS A 151 4.90 -6.78 2.27
N TRP A 152 4.18 -5.81 2.86
CA TRP A 152 2.72 -5.79 2.89
C TRP A 152 2.05 -5.94 1.51
N PRO A 153 2.50 -5.28 0.43
CA PRO A 153 1.94 -5.48 -0.91
C PRO A 153 2.07 -6.94 -1.37
N ALA A 154 3.26 -7.51 -1.25
CA ALA A 154 3.47 -8.92 -1.53
C ALA A 154 2.58 -9.86 -0.70
N ARG A 155 2.47 -9.63 0.61
CA ARG A 155 1.65 -10.47 1.49
C ARG A 155 0.15 -10.38 1.18
N LEU A 156 -0.36 -9.18 0.92
CA LEU A 156 -1.81 -8.92 0.86
C LEU A 156 -2.36 -8.76 -0.56
N LEU A 157 -1.54 -8.43 -1.55
CA LEU A 157 -1.97 -8.24 -2.94
C LEU A 157 -1.48 -9.35 -3.86
N ASN A 158 -0.58 -10.24 -3.44
CA ASN A 158 -0.16 -11.33 -4.32
C ASN A 158 -1.33 -12.27 -4.65
N VAL A 159 -1.64 -12.36 -5.95
CA VAL A 159 -2.66 -13.23 -6.55
C VAL A 159 -2.03 -14.02 -7.68
N GLY A 160 -2.51 -15.26 -7.91
CA GLY A 160 -2.07 -16.04 -9.06
C GLY A 160 -2.40 -17.52 -9.01
N TRP A 161 -2.99 -18.02 -10.10
CA TRP A 161 -3.34 -19.43 -10.32
C TRP A 161 -2.58 -20.10 -11.47
N ARG A 162 -1.64 -19.37 -12.09
CA ARG A 162 -0.95 -19.84 -13.30
C ARG A 162 0.54 -19.52 -13.29
N ASP A 163 1.11 -19.45 -12.09
CA ASP A 163 2.52 -19.15 -11.78
C ASP A 163 2.86 -17.65 -11.73
N GLY A 164 2.53 -16.99 -10.60
CA GLY A 164 3.41 -15.91 -10.13
C GLY A 164 4.87 -16.43 -10.03
N PRO A 165 5.91 -15.59 -9.85
CA PRO A 165 7.30 -15.93 -10.19
C PRO A 165 7.86 -17.21 -9.57
N LEU A 166 7.23 -17.75 -8.52
CA LEU A 166 7.64 -18.99 -7.86
C LEU A 166 6.48 -20.00 -7.74
N PRO A 167 6.70 -21.28 -8.08
CA PRO A 167 5.73 -22.36 -7.83
C PRO A 167 5.53 -22.57 -6.32
N PRO A 168 4.34 -23.01 -5.87
CA PRO A 168 4.11 -23.27 -4.45
C PRO A 168 4.97 -24.46 -3.99
N ALA A 169 5.66 -24.30 -2.86
CA ALA A 169 6.54 -25.32 -2.29
C ALA A 169 5.76 -26.48 -1.65
N SER A 170 4.46 -26.30 -1.36
CA SER A 170 3.60 -27.31 -0.74
C SER A 170 2.13 -27.22 -1.16
N GLN A 171 1.36 -28.27 -0.86
CA GLN A 171 -0.10 -28.27 -1.06
C GLN A 171 -0.81 -27.23 -0.18
N ALA A 172 -0.30 -26.99 1.04
CA ALA A 172 -0.85 -25.98 1.94
C ALA A 172 -0.65 -24.57 1.36
N GLU A 173 0.53 -24.28 0.83
CA GLU A 173 0.82 -23.01 0.15
C GLU A 173 -0.02 -22.85 -1.13
N ARG A 174 -0.19 -23.94 -1.89
CA ARG A 174 -1.07 -23.94 -3.07
C ARG A 174 -2.52 -23.59 -2.70
N LEU A 175 -3.02 -24.12 -1.58
CA LEU A 175 -4.36 -23.82 -1.08
C LEU A 175 -4.49 -22.37 -0.59
N ASP A 176 -3.55 -21.89 0.23
CA ASP A 176 -3.52 -20.49 0.69
C ASP A 176 -3.49 -19.53 -0.51
N ARG A 177 -2.66 -19.81 -1.51
CA ARG A 177 -2.58 -19.04 -2.76
C ARG A 177 -3.90 -19.05 -3.55
N TRP A 178 -4.57 -20.20 -3.64
CA TRP A 178 -5.90 -20.28 -4.25
C TRP A 178 -6.90 -19.41 -3.48
N LEU A 179 -6.98 -19.57 -2.16
CA LEU A 179 -7.89 -18.80 -1.30
C LEU A 179 -7.65 -17.30 -1.42
N ARG A 180 -6.40 -16.82 -1.42
CA ARG A 180 -6.09 -15.40 -1.66
C ARG A 180 -6.53 -14.90 -3.03
N THR A 181 -6.51 -15.78 -4.03
CA THR A 181 -6.92 -15.45 -5.40
C THR A 181 -8.43 -15.34 -5.53
N VAL A 182 -9.18 -16.27 -4.92
CA VAL A 182 -10.65 -16.36 -5.13
C VAL A 182 -11.49 -15.73 -4.02
N TRP A 183 -10.93 -15.50 -2.83
CA TRP A 183 -11.67 -15.03 -1.65
C TRP A 183 -11.07 -13.74 -1.07
N PRO A 184 -11.60 -12.56 -1.46
CA PRO A 184 -11.08 -11.27 -1.04
C PRO A 184 -11.09 -11.04 0.47
N LEU A 185 -12.13 -11.46 1.22
CA LEU A 185 -12.14 -11.30 2.68
C LEU A 185 -11.11 -12.19 3.37
N TYR A 186 -10.83 -13.39 2.86
CA TYR A 186 -9.72 -14.21 3.35
C TYR A 186 -8.39 -13.49 3.15
N ARG A 187 -8.16 -12.92 1.95
CA ARG A 187 -6.95 -12.17 1.64
C ARG A 187 -6.81 -10.89 2.47
N PHE A 188 -7.88 -10.13 2.62
CA PHE A 188 -7.91 -8.82 3.28
C PHE A 188 -8.40 -8.87 4.72
N HIS A 189 -8.34 -10.03 5.38
CA HIS A 189 -8.82 -10.19 6.75
C HIS A 189 -8.14 -9.23 7.73
N GLU A 190 -6.87 -8.86 7.47
CA GLU A 190 -6.12 -7.88 8.27
C GLU A 190 -6.68 -6.48 8.11
N PHE A 191 -7.00 -6.06 6.87
CA PHE A 191 -7.70 -4.81 6.63
C PHE A 191 -9.10 -4.83 7.23
N ALA A 192 -9.85 -5.91 7.06
CA ALA A 192 -11.18 -6.04 7.66
C ALA A 192 -11.12 -5.89 9.19
N ARG A 193 -10.15 -6.54 9.84
CA ARG A 193 -9.94 -6.42 11.30
C ARG A 193 -9.57 -4.99 11.70
N ALA A 194 -8.60 -4.37 11.03
CA ALA A 194 -8.17 -3.01 11.34
C ALA A 194 -9.29 -1.99 11.10
N ALA A 195 -10.01 -2.13 9.99
CA ALA A 195 -11.12 -1.27 9.60
C ALA A 195 -12.32 -1.43 10.56
N LEU A 196 -12.67 -2.65 10.97
CA LEU A 196 -13.71 -2.88 11.98
C LEU A 196 -13.30 -2.32 13.35
N ALA A 197 -12.06 -2.54 13.78
CA ALA A 197 -11.53 -1.98 15.02
C ALA A 197 -11.62 -0.45 15.02
N ASP A 198 -11.22 0.19 13.91
CA ASP A 198 -11.31 1.64 13.72
C ASP A 198 -12.75 2.17 13.72
N ARG A 199 -13.75 1.38 13.30
CA ARG A 199 -15.16 1.79 13.31
C ARG A 199 -15.81 1.66 14.70
N ILE A 200 -15.42 0.63 15.47
CA ILE A 200 -15.97 0.38 16.80
C ILE A 200 -15.27 1.25 17.84
N PHE A 201 -13.95 1.36 17.72
CA PHE A 201 -13.08 2.13 18.57
C PHE A 201 -12.28 3.09 17.69
N PRO A 202 -12.93 4.18 17.19
CA PRO A 202 -12.22 5.19 16.43
C PRO A 202 -10.99 5.64 17.22
N GLY A 203 -9.83 5.43 16.60
CA GLY A 203 -8.55 5.76 17.21
C GLY A 203 -8.43 7.25 17.50
N THR A 204 -7.52 7.58 18.42
CA THR A 204 -7.01 8.94 18.68
C THR A 204 -6.63 9.61 17.35
N PRO A 205 -6.79 10.94 17.19
CA PRO A 205 -6.80 11.57 15.87
C PRO A 205 -5.60 11.18 15.04
N ALA A 206 -5.90 10.72 13.83
CA ALA A 206 -5.04 10.70 12.67
C ALA A 206 -3.96 11.77 12.77
N GLY A 207 -2.72 11.41 12.43
CA GLY A 207 -1.73 12.40 12.07
C GLY A 207 -2.33 13.43 11.10
N ARG A 208 -1.78 14.65 11.09
CA ARG A 208 -2.20 15.64 10.09
C ARG A 208 -2.21 14.98 8.69
N PRO A 209 -3.24 15.22 7.86
CA PRO A 209 -3.26 14.71 6.51
C PRO A 209 -2.02 15.18 5.76
N LEU A 210 -1.52 14.32 4.89
CA LEU A 210 -0.39 14.70 4.07
C LEU A 210 -0.76 15.84 3.10
N PRO A 211 0.13 16.83 2.88
CA PRO A 211 0.00 17.75 1.77
C PRO A 211 -0.06 17.04 0.41
N ASP A 212 -0.80 17.62 -0.53
CA ASP A 212 -0.89 17.09 -1.90
C ASP A 212 0.45 17.11 -2.68
N HIS A 213 1.40 17.92 -2.21
CA HIS A 213 2.71 18.10 -2.83
C HIS A 213 3.65 18.77 -1.82
N PHE A 214 4.91 18.34 -1.82
CA PHE A 214 5.99 19.02 -1.12
C PHE A 214 6.81 19.85 -2.12
N SER A 215 6.82 21.17 -1.93
CA SER A 215 7.54 22.11 -2.80
C SER A 215 9.04 22.14 -2.50
N SER A 216 9.47 21.64 -1.34
CA SER A 216 10.86 21.64 -0.90
C SER A 216 11.15 20.56 0.15
N SER A 217 12.41 20.19 0.31
CA SER A 217 12.86 19.30 1.41
C SER A 217 12.52 19.87 2.79
N ARG A 218 12.50 21.21 2.92
CA ARG A 218 12.09 21.90 4.15
C ARG A 218 10.68 21.50 4.59
N GLU A 219 9.72 21.54 3.68
CA GLU A 219 8.34 21.16 3.98
C GLU A 219 8.22 19.69 4.39
N VAL A 220 9.04 18.80 3.82
CA VAL A 220 9.13 17.39 4.23
C VAL A 220 9.68 17.29 5.65
N PHE A 221 10.71 18.05 6.02
CA PHE A 221 11.24 18.04 7.38
C PHE A 221 10.26 18.65 8.39
N ASP A 222 9.64 19.79 8.07
CA ASP A 222 8.56 20.35 8.90
C ASP A 222 7.45 19.33 9.08
N TYR A 223 7.16 18.56 8.02
CA TYR A 223 6.42 17.30 7.89
C TYR A 223 6.50 16.36 9.11
N PHE A 224 7.72 15.87 9.32
CA PHE A 224 8.01 14.78 10.24
C PHE A 224 8.71 15.24 11.52
N ARG A 225 9.22 16.48 11.56
CA ARG A 225 10.18 17.00 12.55
C ARG A 225 9.89 18.47 12.85
N THR A 226 8.74 18.75 13.45
CA THR A 226 8.17 20.11 13.60
C THR A 226 9.05 21.12 14.34
N ALA A 227 9.96 20.71 15.24
CA ALA A 227 10.83 21.64 15.97
C ALA A 227 12.28 21.75 15.40
N GLN A 228 12.77 20.73 14.70
CA GLN A 228 14.20 20.58 14.33
C GLN A 228 14.45 20.69 12.82
N ALA A 229 13.40 20.92 12.02
CA ALA A 229 13.49 20.98 10.57
C ALA A 229 14.59 21.91 10.00
N PRO A 230 14.96 23.08 10.59
CA PRO A 230 16.06 23.90 10.08
C PRO A 230 17.43 23.22 10.20
N GLU A 231 17.67 22.59 11.34
CA GLU A 231 18.93 21.94 11.67
C GLU A 231 19.10 20.68 10.82
N VAL A 232 18.01 19.90 10.69
CA VAL A 232 17.96 18.71 9.83
C VAL A 232 18.18 19.07 8.36
N GLU A 233 17.57 20.16 7.89
CA GLU A 233 17.76 20.63 6.51
C GLU A 233 19.20 21.07 6.25
N ALA A 234 19.81 21.80 7.18
CA ALA A 234 21.20 22.23 7.07
C ALA A 234 22.16 21.03 7.02
N ALA A 235 21.97 20.04 7.91
CA ALA A 235 22.77 18.82 7.91
C ALA A 235 22.55 17.98 6.65
N TYR A 236 21.31 17.88 6.17
CA TYR A 236 20.98 17.21 4.91
C TYR A 236 21.68 17.86 3.70
N ARG A 237 21.65 19.20 3.61
CA ARG A 237 22.33 19.94 2.54
C ARG A 237 23.84 19.75 2.60
N ALA A 238 24.44 19.84 3.78
CA ALA A 238 25.88 19.62 3.98
C ALA A 238 26.31 18.22 3.51
N TRP A 239 25.54 17.18 3.85
CA TRP A 239 25.79 15.82 3.35
C TRP A 239 25.64 15.71 1.83
N ARG A 240 24.61 16.33 1.25
CA ARG A 240 24.37 16.29 -0.21
C ARG A 240 25.45 17.02 -1.01
N GLU A 241 25.98 18.13 -0.49
CA GLU A 241 27.06 18.91 -1.10
C GLU A 241 28.42 18.21 -0.93
N HIS A 242 28.64 17.52 0.20
CA HIS A 242 29.87 16.81 0.52
C HIS A 242 29.60 15.37 1.00
N PRO A 243 29.29 14.43 0.07
CA PRO A 243 28.88 13.08 0.44
C PRO A 243 30.01 12.32 1.16
N SER A 244 29.82 12.09 2.46
CA SER A 244 30.73 11.30 3.29
C SER A 244 29.96 10.58 4.40
N LEU A 245 30.52 9.48 4.92
CA LEU A 245 29.94 8.75 6.06
C LEU A 245 29.79 9.64 7.30
N PRO A 246 30.79 10.47 7.70
CA PRO A 246 30.62 11.40 8.82
C PRO A 246 29.48 12.39 8.61
N ALA A 247 29.40 13.03 7.44
CA ALA A 247 28.32 13.99 7.16
C ALA A 247 26.93 13.33 7.14
N PHE A 248 26.85 12.06 6.71
CA PHE A 248 25.62 11.28 6.80
C PHE A 248 25.26 10.96 8.25
N LEU A 249 26.23 10.55 9.08
CA LEU A 249 25.99 10.30 10.51
C LEU A 249 25.56 11.56 11.24
N ASP A 250 26.17 12.71 10.96
CA ASP A 250 25.76 14.01 11.51
C ASP A 250 24.31 14.34 11.13
N TYR A 251 23.94 14.14 9.86
CA TYR A 251 22.55 14.27 9.40
C TYR A 251 21.58 13.36 10.17
N VAL A 252 21.93 12.08 10.36
CA VAL A 252 21.10 11.12 11.09
C VAL A 252 20.96 11.50 12.56
N LEU A 253 22.06 11.90 13.22
CA LEU A 253 22.08 12.29 14.63
C LEU A 253 21.25 13.54 14.89
N VAL A 254 21.34 14.54 14.00
CA VAL A 254 20.51 15.75 14.07
C VAL A 254 19.03 15.41 13.82
N GLY A 255 18.74 14.45 12.94
CA GLY A 255 17.38 14.00 12.63
C GLY A 255 16.74 13.02 13.63
N HIS A 256 17.54 12.41 14.51
CA HIS A 256 17.14 11.36 15.46
C HIS A 256 17.95 11.43 16.77
N PRO A 257 17.71 12.42 17.65
CA PRO A 257 18.46 12.58 18.90
C PRO A 257 18.24 11.46 19.95
N LEU A 258 17.45 10.43 19.63
CA LEU A 258 17.13 9.28 20.50
C LEU A 258 17.57 7.92 19.94
N LEU A 259 18.43 7.89 18.91
CA LEU A 259 19.20 6.69 18.62
C LEU A 259 20.47 6.73 19.50
N PRO A 260 20.62 5.83 20.50
CA PRO A 260 21.92 5.60 21.13
C PRO A 260 22.95 5.07 20.12
#